data_AF-A0A7U9KPL5-F1
#
_entry.id   AF-A0A7U9KPL5-F1
#
_cell.length_a   1.000
_cell.length_b   1.000
_cell.length_c   1.000
_cell.angle_alpha   90.00
_cell.angle_beta   90.00
_cell.angle_gamma   90.00
#
_symmetry.space_group_name_H-M   'P 1'
#
loop_
_entity.id
_entity.type
_entity.pdbx_description
1 polymer ?
#
loop_
_entity_poly.entity_id
_entity_poly.type
_entity_poly.pdbx_seq_one_letter_code
_entity_poly.pdbx_strand_id
1 'polypeptide(L)'
;MGWHHPGNRYITILNKTRRGCTVGWQDWAALGLDALSLAVPFLPAGGMVVHFAAHADDAGDVARLTRDINSLYDGVRSASAYLQKMGVPHSLRKQIIESFEIPTIRVRVSTFAEYGIRYYDNINAFEKGRFLFETFPASQQSLAIKREWNQMTRFRQWQIRPGTTIIEGRAAPQGQFLPGGQIQKFVLSLEDLMP
;
A
#
# COMPACT_ATOMS: atom_id res chain seq x y z
N MET A 1 -17.14 38.41 44.19
CA MET A 1 -16.29 38.69 43.00
C MET A 1 -15.90 37.36 42.39
N GLY A 2 -16.62 36.94 41.34
CA GLY A 2 -16.46 35.64 40.70
C GLY A 2 -15.53 35.72 39.50
N TRP A 3 -14.47 34.92 39.50
CA TRP A 3 -13.64 34.71 38.33
C TRP A 3 -14.20 33.53 37.52
N HIS A 4 -14.78 33.85 36.37
CA HIS A 4 -15.20 32.89 35.36
C HIS A 4 -13.96 32.27 34.69
N HIS A 5 -13.80 30.96 34.81
CA HIS A 5 -13.00 30.18 33.87
C HIS A 5 -13.75 30.10 32.53
N PRO A 6 -13.20 30.57 31.40
CA PRO A 6 -13.81 30.30 30.11
C PRO A 6 -13.60 28.80 29.80
N GLY A 7 -14.71 28.06 29.83
CA GLY A 7 -14.74 26.64 29.51
C GLY A 7 -14.10 26.34 28.16
N ASN A 8 -13.09 25.48 28.19
CA ASN A 8 -12.42 24.94 27.02
C ASN A 8 -13.41 24.03 26.26
N ARG A 9 -14.22 24.63 25.38
CA ARG A 9 -15.15 23.90 24.52
C ARG A 9 -14.33 23.28 23.38
N TYR A 10 -14.01 22.00 23.51
CA TYR A 10 -13.51 21.19 22.40
C TYR A 10 -14.48 21.28 21.22
N ILE A 11 -14.07 21.97 20.16
CA ILE A 11 -14.87 22.09 18.93
C ILE A 11 -14.70 20.79 18.16
N THR A 12 -15.75 19.98 18.05
CA THR A 12 -15.75 18.76 17.24
C THR A 12 -15.62 19.08 15.76
N ILE A 13 -15.04 18.17 14.96
CA ILE A 13 -14.79 18.35 13.52
C ILE A 13 -16.06 18.82 12.79
N LEU A 14 -17.22 18.21 13.11
CA LEU A 14 -18.55 18.58 12.59
C LEU A 14 -18.90 20.07 12.78
N ASN A 15 -18.43 20.68 13.87
CA ASN A 15 -18.71 22.07 14.22
C ASN A 15 -17.72 23.05 13.54
N LYS A 16 -16.49 22.61 13.23
CA LYS A 16 -15.53 23.37 12.39
C LYS A 16 -15.97 23.40 10.93
N THR A 17 -16.44 22.27 10.39
CA THR A 17 -16.91 22.17 9.00
C THR A 17 -18.14 23.03 8.74
N ARG A 18 -19.11 23.08 9.67
CA ARG A 18 -20.29 23.97 9.56
C ARG A 18 -19.95 25.46 9.62
N ARG A 19 -18.79 25.83 10.17
CA ARG A 19 -18.35 27.23 10.34
C ARG A 19 -17.36 27.68 9.26
N GLY A 20 -17.08 26.84 8.27
CA GLY A 20 -16.15 27.16 7.18
C GLY A 20 -14.69 27.29 7.63
N CYS A 21 -14.32 26.75 8.79
CA CYS A 21 -12.94 26.76 9.27
C CYS A 21 -12.13 25.62 8.64
N THR A 22 -10.85 25.89 8.38
CA THR A 22 -9.88 24.89 7.90
C THR A 22 -9.67 23.81 8.97
N VAL A 23 -9.88 22.55 8.59
CA VAL A 23 -9.64 21.39 9.46
C VAL A 23 -8.20 20.93 9.26
N GLY A 24 -7.40 20.96 10.33
CA GLY A 24 -5.98 20.65 10.29
C GLY A 24 -5.68 19.20 10.71
N TRP A 25 -4.47 18.75 10.41
CA TRP A 25 -3.98 17.40 10.77
C TRP A 25 -4.13 17.05 12.27
N GLN A 26 -4.01 18.06 13.15
CA GLN A 26 -4.16 17.92 14.60
C GLN A 26 -5.60 17.59 15.02
N ASP A 27 -6.61 17.99 14.23
CA ASP A 27 -8.03 17.70 14.50
C ASP A 27 -8.37 16.22 14.21
N TRP A 28 -7.66 15.60 13.27
CA TRP A 28 -7.83 14.19 12.89
C TRP A 28 -7.11 13.22 13.84
N ALA A 29 -5.99 13.65 14.44
CA ALA A 29 -5.23 12.85 15.40
C ALA A 29 -6.02 12.48 16.67
N ALA A 30 -7.02 13.29 17.06
CA ALA A 30 -7.85 13.07 18.24
C ALA A 30 -8.80 11.85 18.16
N LEU A 31 -8.97 11.24 16.97
CA LEU A 31 -9.81 10.05 16.77
C LEU A 31 -9.03 8.73 16.81
N GLY A 32 -7.72 8.74 17.06
CA GLY A 32 -6.90 7.52 17.06
C GLY A 32 -6.83 6.81 15.69
N LEU A 33 -7.27 7.48 14.63
CA LEU A 33 -7.17 7.03 13.24
C LEU A 33 -5.87 7.58 12.67
N ASP A 34 -4.84 6.75 12.65
CA ASP A 34 -3.54 7.08 12.06
C ASP A 34 -3.72 7.61 10.62
N ALA A 35 -3.11 8.76 10.36
CA ALA A 35 -3.20 9.60 9.15
C ALA A 35 -2.58 8.98 7.87
N LEU A 36 -2.70 7.66 7.71
CA LEU A 36 -2.31 6.90 6.52
C LEU A 36 -3.51 6.48 5.65
N SER A 37 -4.74 6.73 6.11
CA SER A 37 -5.96 6.33 5.37
C SER A 37 -6.63 7.45 4.58
N LEU A 38 -6.09 8.68 4.62
CA LEU A 38 -6.47 9.75 3.69
C LEU A 38 -5.22 10.19 2.94
N ALA A 39 -4.92 9.49 1.86
CA ALA A 39 -4.15 10.08 0.78
C ALA A 39 -4.98 11.27 0.24
N VAL A 40 -4.74 12.46 0.76
CA VAL A 40 -4.85 13.66 -0.08
C VAL A 40 -3.74 13.49 -1.11
N PRO A 41 -4.05 13.32 -2.41
CA PRO A 41 -3.01 13.24 -3.40
C PRO A 41 -2.21 14.55 -3.33
N PHE A 42 -0.90 14.42 -3.14
CA PHE A 42 0.05 15.52 -3.28
C PHE A 42 -0.05 16.00 -4.75
N LEU A 43 -0.80 17.08 -4.97
CA LEU A 43 -0.88 17.78 -6.25
C LEU A 43 0.44 18.55 -6.45
N PRO A 44 1.18 18.35 -7.56
CA PRO A 44 2.27 19.25 -7.91
C PRO A 44 1.70 20.66 -8.11
N ALA A 45 2.43 21.66 -7.63
CA ALA A 45 2.07 23.07 -7.66
C ALA A 45 1.76 23.53 -9.10
N GLY A 46 0.47 23.52 -9.43
CA GLY A 46 -0.10 23.93 -10.71
C GLY A 46 -1.60 23.73 -10.61
N GLY A 47 -2.31 24.80 -10.22
CA GLY A 47 -3.70 24.75 -9.79
C GLY A 47 -4.63 24.05 -10.79
N MET A 48 -5.28 22.99 -10.31
CA MET A 48 -6.58 22.58 -10.82
C MET A 48 -7.49 22.33 -9.61
N VAL A 49 -8.23 23.38 -9.25
CA VAL A 49 -9.33 23.26 -8.28
C VAL A 49 -10.48 22.61 -9.03
N VAL A 50 -10.78 21.35 -8.72
CA VAL A 50 -11.95 20.70 -9.28
C VAL A 50 -13.17 21.19 -8.50
N HIS A 51 -13.82 22.24 -8.99
CA HIS A 51 -15.14 22.64 -8.55
C HIS A 51 -16.17 21.66 -9.13
N PHE A 52 -16.64 20.73 -8.32
CA PHE A 52 -17.80 19.92 -8.68
C PHE A 52 -19.06 20.73 -8.37
N ALA A 53 -19.71 21.28 -9.40
CA ALA A 53 -21.04 21.84 -9.29
C ALA A 53 -22.01 20.68 -9.00
N ALA A 54 -22.50 20.61 -7.76
CA ALA A 54 -23.42 19.55 -7.35
C ALA A 54 -24.83 19.82 -7.91
N HIS A 55 -25.29 18.96 -8.83
CA HIS A 55 -26.71 18.80 -9.12
C HIS A 55 -27.25 17.61 -8.32
N ALA A 56 -28.53 17.64 -7.92
CA ALA A 56 -29.11 16.72 -6.93
C ALA A 56 -29.12 15.23 -7.33
N ASP A 57 -28.85 14.91 -8.60
CA ASP A 57 -28.72 13.55 -9.12
C ASP A 57 -27.31 12.94 -8.92
N ASP A 58 -26.32 13.76 -8.51
CA ASP A 58 -24.90 13.37 -8.36
C ASP A 58 -24.60 12.62 -7.05
N ALA A 59 -25.49 12.64 -6.05
CA ALA A 59 -25.21 12.03 -4.75
C ALA A 59 -25.05 10.51 -4.84
N GLY A 60 -25.80 9.87 -5.75
CA GLY A 60 -25.68 8.43 -6.02
C GLY A 60 -24.37 8.06 -6.71
N ASP A 61 -23.94 8.89 -7.67
CA ASP A 61 -22.69 8.68 -8.41
C ASP A 61 -21.46 8.95 -7.55
N VAL A 62 -21.49 9.98 -6.72
CA VAL A 62 -20.43 10.25 -5.73
C VAL A 62 -20.32 9.10 -4.72
N ALA A 63 -21.44 8.56 -4.23
CA ALA A 63 -21.43 7.42 -3.31
C ALA A 63 -20.88 6.14 -3.97
N ARG A 64 -21.20 5.91 -5.25
CA ARG A 64 -20.67 4.80 -6.04
C ARG A 64 -19.17 4.94 -6.27
N LEU A 65 -18.71 6.11 -6.74
CA LEU A 65 -17.29 6.42 -6.93
C LEU A 65 -16.50 6.27 -5.63
N THR A 66 -17.06 6.74 -4.50
CA THR A 66 -16.42 6.60 -3.19
C THR A 66 -16.28 5.13 -2.78
N ARG A 67 -17.30 4.30 -3.02
CA ARG A 67 -17.24 2.85 -2.77
C ARG A 67 -16.21 2.17 -3.66
N ASP A 68 -16.17 2.53 -4.95
CA ASP A 68 -15.26 1.94 -5.92
C ASP A 68 -13.81 2.30 -5.55
N ILE A 69 -13.52 3.57 -5.26
CA ILE A 69 -12.21 4.03 -4.75
C ILE A 69 -11.86 3.29 -3.45
N ASN A 70 -12.79 3.18 -2.50
CA ASN A 70 -12.52 2.45 -1.27
C ASN A 70 -12.13 0.99 -1.58
N SER A 71 -12.85 0.30 -2.45
CA SER A 71 -12.53 -1.10 -2.78
C SER A 71 -11.15 -1.27 -3.44
N LEU A 72 -10.71 -0.32 -4.25
CA LEU A 72 -9.36 -0.33 -4.86
C LEU A 72 -8.23 -0.29 -3.83
N TYR A 73 -8.46 0.33 -2.67
CA TYR A 73 -7.46 0.49 -1.62
C TYR A 73 -7.61 -0.48 -0.44
N ASP A 74 -8.54 -1.45 -0.49
CA ASP A 74 -8.71 -2.46 0.56
C ASP A 74 -7.43 -3.30 0.76
N GLY A 75 -6.80 -3.70 -0.35
CA GLY A 75 -5.51 -4.41 -0.35
C GLY A 75 -4.40 -3.61 0.34
N VAL A 76 -4.31 -2.31 0.04
CA VAL A 76 -3.33 -1.41 0.66
C VAL A 76 -3.54 -1.30 2.17
N ARG A 77 -4.79 -1.13 2.61
CA ARG A 77 -5.12 -1.02 4.04
C ARG A 77 -4.79 -2.30 4.79
N SER A 78 -5.20 -3.45 4.25
CA SER A 78 -4.91 -4.75 4.86
C SER A 78 -3.40 -5.03 4.93
N ALA A 79 -2.65 -4.75 3.85
CA ALA A 79 -1.20 -4.89 3.81
C ALA A 79 -0.50 -3.97 4.82
N SER A 80 -0.87 -2.69 4.87
CA SER A 80 -0.32 -1.72 5.81
C SER A 80 -0.57 -2.12 7.26
N ALA A 81 -1.81 -2.53 7.59
CA ALA A 81 -2.18 -2.98 8.92
C ALA A 81 -1.41 -4.24 9.35
N TYR A 82 -1.27 -5.23 8.45
CA TYR A 82 -0.46 -6.42 8.70
C TYR A 82 1.00 -6.06 8.97
N LEU A 83 1.63 -5.27 8.10
CA LEU A 83 3.03 -4.88 8.26
C LEU A 83 3.25 -4.02 9.51
N GLN A 84 2.31 -3.14 9.86
CA GLN A 84 2.35 -2.35 11.10
C GLN A 84 2.26 -3.25 12.33
N LYS A 85 1.33 -4.21 12.34
CA LYS A 85 1.20 -5.21 13.42
C LYS A 85 2.50 -6.00 13.63
N MET A 86 3.22 -6.29 12.54
CA MET A 86 4.51 -6.99 12.58
C MET A 86 5.71 -6.07 12.91
N GLY A 87 5.46 -4.80 13.23
CA GLY A 87 6.52 -3.85 13.64
C GLY A 87 7.36 -3.30 12.49
N VAL A 88 6.92 -3.45 11.24
CA VAL A 88 7.66 -2.94 10.07
C VAL A 88 7.64 -1.41 10.08
N PRO A 89 8.80 -0.71 10.00
CA PRO A 89 8.86 0.75 9.99
C PRO A 89 8.06 1.35 8.83
N HIS A 90 7.49 2.54 9.04
CA HIS A 90 6.60 3.16 8.06
C HIS A 90 7.24 3.30 6.66
N SER A 91 8.50 3.76 6.58
CA SER A 91 9.22 3.91 5.32
C SER A 91 9.29 2.60 4.53
N LEU A 92 9.58 1.49 5.22
CA LEU A 92 9.66 0.16 4.62
C LEU A 92 8.28 -0.36 4.20
N ARG A 93 7.22 -0.09 4.99
CA ARG A 93 5.84 -0.44 4.58
C ARG A 93 5.46 0.23 3.27
N LYS A 94 5.77 1.52 3.14
CA LYS A 94 5.51 2.29 1.93
C LYS A 94 6.23 1.67 0.73
N GLN A 95 7.53 1.40 0.87
CA GLN A 95 8.32 0.75 -0.19
C GLN A 95 7.77 -0.62 -0.60
N ILE A 96 7.32 -1.44 0.35
CA ILE A 96 6.72 -2.75 0.06
C ILE A 96 5.40 -2.58 -0.69
N ILE A 97 4.53 -1.68 -0.24
CA ILE A 97 3.21 -1.47 -0.88
C ILE A 97 3.38 -0.91 -2.29
N GLU A 98 4.33 0.01 -2.50
CA GLU A 98 4.63 0.63 -3.80
C GLU A 98 5.30 -0.34 -4.79
N SER A 99 5.77 -1.51 -4.35
CA SER A 99 6.26 -2.53 -5.28
C SER A 99 5.14 -3.26 -6.02
N PHE A 100 3.88 -3.04 -5.63
CA PHE A 100 2.70 -3.68 -6.23
C PHE A 100 1.79 -2.68 -6.92
N GLU A 101 1.09 -3.13 -7.96
CA GLU A 101 -0.05 -2.40 -8.50
C GLU A 101 -1.18 -2.38 -7.47
N ILE A 102 -1.49 -1.18 -6.96
CA ILE A 102 -2.48 -0.91 -5.89
C ILE A 102 -3.75 -1.78 -5.97
N PRO A 103 -4.49 -1.82 -7.09
CA PRO A 103 -5.78 -2.53 -7.13
C PRO A 103 -5.64 -4.06 -7.10
N THR A 104 -4.43 -4.58 -7.24
CA THR A 104 -4.15 -6.01 -7.30
C THR A 104 -3.68 -6.58 -5.97
N ILE A 105 -3.39 -5.72 -4.98
CA ILE A 105 -2.85 -6.12 -3.69
C ILE A 105 -3.87 -6.97 -2.95
N ARG A 106 -3.45 -8.14 -2.49
CA ARG A 106 -4.21 -9.03 -1.63
C ARG A 106 -3.33 -9.51 -0.49
N VAL A 107 -3.90 -9.55 0.72
CA VAL A 107 -3.27 -10.19 1.87
C VAL A 107 -4.01 -11.48 2.14
N ARG A 108 -3.29 -12.60 2.17
CA ARG A 108 -3.86 -13.92 2.44
C ARG A 108 -2.88 -14.82 3.16
N VAL A 109 -3.40 -15.94 3.64
CA VAL A 109 -2.60 -17.00 4.24
C VAL A 109 -2.19 -18.01 3.16
N SER A 110 -0.97 -18.53 3.25
CA SER A 110 -0.46 -19.55 2.34
C SER A 110 -1.15 -20.90 2.54
N THR A 111 -1.31 -21.64 1.45
CA THR A 111 -1.88 -23.00 1.47
C THR A 111 -0.77 -24.05 1.67
N PHE A 112 -1.14 -25.34 1.65
CA PHE A 112 -0.22 -26.45 1.94
C PHE A 112 0.89 -26.68 0.89
N ALA A 113 0.75 -26.13 -0.32
CA ALA A 113 1.66 -26.41 -1.44
C ALA A 113 1.97 -25.14 -2.25
N GLU A 114 2.36 -24.07 -1.55
CA GLU A 114 2.65 -22.80 -2.19
C GLU A 114 4.14 -22.58 -2.42
N TYR A 115 4.49 -22.16 -3.64
CA TYR A 115 5.86 -21.91 -4.05
C TYR A 115 6.03 -20.49 -4.57
N GLY A 116 7.27 -20.04 -4.59
CA GLY A 116 7.69 -18.81 -5.24
C GLY A 116 9.12 -18.90 -5.76
N ILE A 117 9.38 -18.25 -6.89
CA ILE A 117 10.67 -18.19 -7.55
C ILE A 117 11.36 -16.89 -7.18
N ARG A 118 12.59 -16.99 -6.69
CA ARG A 118 13.50 -15.87 -6.48
C ARG A 118 14.48 -15.80 -7.63
N TYR A 119 14.47 -14.71 -8.39
CA TYR A 119 15.57 -14.36 -9.28
C TYR A 119 16.61 -13.57 -8.50
N TYR A 120 17.90 -13.84 -8.70
CA TYR A 120 18.97 -13.25 -7.92
C TYR A 120 20.31 -13.23 -8.68
N ASP A 121 21.29 -12.51 -8.15
CA ASP A 121 22.65 -12.40 -8.71
C ASP A 121 23.77 -12.59 -7.67
N ASN A 122 23.43 -12.65 -6.37
CA ASN A 122 24.37 -12.66 -5.23
C ASN A 122 25.33 -11.46 -5.20
N ILE A 123 24.96 -10.36 -5.87
CA ILE A 123 25.68 -9.08 -5.81
C ILE A 123 24.82 -8.09 -5.02
N ASN A 124 23.62 -7.79 -5.53
CA ASN A 124 22.67 -6.87 -4.91
C ASN A 124 21.39 -7.60 -4.48
N ALA A 125 21.09 -8.75 -5.09
CA ALA A 125 19.98 -9.61 -4.71
C ALA A 125 20.50 -10.98 -4.29
N PHE A 126 20.23 -11.35 -3.04
CA PHE A 126 20.55 -12.68 -2.52
C PHE A 126 19.48 -13.72 -2.88
N GLU A 127 19.93 -14.97 -2.91
CA GLU A 127 19.13 -16.17 -3.15
C GLU A 127 17.93 -16.33 -2.21
N LYS A 128 18.10 -15.99 -0.92
CA LYS A 128 17.01 -15.98 0.05
C LYS A 128 16.53 -14.54 0.23
N GLY A 129 15.31 -14.26 -0.20
CA GLY A 129 14.77 -12.90 -0.19
C GLY A 129 13.25 -12.87 -0.12
N ARG A 130 12.71 -11.73 0.33
CA ARG A 130 11.29 -11.57 0.67
C ARG A 130 10.35 -11.51 -0.53
N PHE A 131 10.86 -11.07 -1.68
CA PHE A 131 10.08 -10.97 -2.91
C PHE A 131 10.30 -12.19 -3.80
N LEU A 132 9.19 -12.85 -4.15
CA LEU A 132 9.13 -14.04 -4.99
C LEU A 132 8.15 -13.81 -6.15
N PHE A 133 8.29 -14.56 -7.23
CA PHE A 133 7.42 -14.52 -8.40
C PHE A 133 6.85 -15.92 -8.71
N GLU A 134 5.77 -16.00 -9.48
CA GLU A 134 5.16 -17.31 -9.83
C GLU A 134 5.61 -17.85 -11.19
N THR A 135 5.97 -16.98 -12.13
CA THR A 135 6.07 -17.36 -13.55
C THR A 135 7.50 -17.65 -14.01
N PHE A 136 7.64 -18.65 -14.89
CA PHE A 136 8.81 -18.88 -15.75
C PHE A 136 8.34 -19.15 -17.20
N PRO A 137 8.98 -18.57 -18.25
CA PRO A 137 10.13 -17.67 -18.21
C PRO A 137 9.74 -16.24 -17.83
N ALA A 138 10.67 -15.53 -17.18
CA ALA A 138 10.50 -14.12 -16.80
C ALA A 138 11.65 -13.26 -17.34
N SER A 139 11.39 -11.98 -17.52
CA SER A 139 12.38 -10.98 -17.93
C SER A 139 12.43 -9.84 -16.91
N GLN A 140 13.52 -9.06 -16.90
CA GLN A 140 13.62 -7.87 -16.05
C GLN A 140 12.44 -6.91 -16.28
N GLN A 141 11.99 -6.78 -17.53
CA GLN A 141 10.86 -5.93 -17.91
C GLN A 141 9.55 -6.41 -17.30
N SER A 142 9.27 -7.72 -17.36
CA SER A 142 8.01 -8.28 -16.85
C SER A 142 7.94 -8.35 -15.32
N LEU A 143 9.09 -8.42 -14.65
CA LEU A 143 9.18 -8.39 -13.18
C LEU A 143 9.37 -7.00 -12.60
N ALA A 144 9.50 -5.98 -13.47
CA ALA A 144 9.89 -4.62 -13.14
C ALA A 144 11.15 -4.54 -12.27
N ILE A 145 12.16 -5.33 -12.60
CA ILE A 145 13.42 -5.37 -11.86
C ILE A 145 14.44 -4.49 -12.58
N LYS A 146 14.92 -3.44 -11.89
CA LYS A 146 16.02 -2.62 -12.41
C LYS A 146 17.32 -3.41 -12.41
N ARG A 147 18.15 -3.24 -13.43
CA ARG A 147 19.39 -4.00 -13.60
C ARG A 147 20.39 -3.73 -12.47
N GLU A 148 20.40 -2.51 -11.94
CA GLU A 148 21.20 -2.11 -10.79
C GLU A 148 20.76 -2.80 -9.47
N TRP A 149 19.52 -3.30 -9.39
CA TRP A 149 19.03 -4.00 -8.20
C TRP A 149 19.31 -5.50 -8.27
N ASN A 150 19.19 -6.08 -9.45
CA ASN A 150 19.33 -7.51 -9.66
C ASN A 150 19.51 -7.82 -11.14
N GLN A 151 20.63 -8.46 -11.47
CA GLN A 151 20.94 -8.85 -12.84
C GLN A 151 20.18 -10.12 -13.31
N MET A 152 19.42 -10.77 -12.41
CA MET A 152 18.62 -11.98 -12.68
C MET A 152 19.43 -13.11 -13.34
N THR A 153 20.71 -13.26 -12.99
CA THR A 153 21.59 -14.29 -13.57
C THR A 153 21.31 -15.69 -13.05
N ARG A 154 20.58 -15.81 -11.94
CA ARG A 154 20.21 -17.08 -11.29
C ARG A 154 18.76 -17.05 -10.83
N PHE A 155 18.18 -18.22 -10.61
CA PHE A 155 16.89 -18.36 -9.93
C PHE A 155 16.88 -19.55 -8.99
N ARG A 156 16.03 -19.48 -7.95
CA ARG A 156 15.73 -20.58 -7.03
C ARG A 156 14.25 -20.58 -6.69
N GLN A 157 13.64 -21.76 -6.66
CA GLN A 157 12.30 -21.92 -6.12
C GLN A 157 12.38 -22.18 -4.61
N TRP A 158 11.46 -21.58 -3.86
CA TRP A 158 11.28 -21.75 -2.43
C TRP A 158 9.86 -22.23 -2.17
N GLN A 159 9.72 -23.23 -1.31
CA GLN A 159 8.42 -23.54 -0.74
C GLN A 159 8.11 -22.54 0.37
N ILE A 160 6.92 -21.99 0.37
CA ILE A 160 6.45 -21.10 1.44
C ILE A 160 5.80 -21.98 2.51
N ARG A 161 6.23 -21.83 3.76
CA ARG A 161 5.67 -22.54 4.91
C ARG A 161 4.15 -22.38 4.94
N PRO A 162 3.35 -23.45 5.06
CA PRO A 162 1.90 -23.34 5.19
C PRO A 162 1.49 -22.49 6.39
N GLY A 163 0.47 -21.64 6.25
CA GLY A 163 0.04 -20.72 7.30
C GLY A 163 0.76 -19.36 7.31
N THR A 164 1.73 -19.15 6.41
CA THR A 164 2.45 -17.88 6.28
C THR A 164 1.53 -16.81 5.70
N THR A 165 1.54 -15.60 6.26
CA THR A 165 0.84 -14.47 5.64
C THR A 165 1.64 -13.92 4.47
N ILE A 166 1.02 -13.91 3.29
CA ILE A 166 1.57 -13.44 2.02
C ILE A 166 0.84 -12.16 1.62
N ILE A 167 1.61 -11.17 1.15
CA ILE A 167 1.08 -10.05 0.36
C ILE A 167 1.36 -10.39 -1.09
N GLU A 168 0.34 -10.47 -1.92
CA GLU A 168 0.47 -10.76 -3.35
C GLU A 168 -0.18 -9.67 -4.20
N GLY A 169 0.30 -9.54 -5.44
CA GLY A 169 -0.23 -8.60 -6.42
C GLY A 169 0.64 -8.59 -7.66
N ARG A 170 0.26 -7.81 -8.66
CA ARG A 170 1.12 -7.55 -9.82
C ARG A 170 2.26 -6.63 -9.42
N ALA A 171 3.47 -6.91 -9.90
CA ALA A 171 4.60 -6.01 -9.72
C ALA A 171 4.33 -4.66 -10.39
N ALA A 172 4.49 -3.57 -9.64
CA ALA A 172 4.30 -2.22 -10.15
C ALA A 172 5.37 -1.85 -11.20
N PRO A 173 5.04 -1.02 -12.20
CA PRO A 173 6.02 -0.49 -13.13
C PRO A 173 7.16 0.25 -12.42
N GLN A 174 8.40 0.06 -12.87
CA GLN A 174 9.61 0.71 -12.32
C GLN A 174 10.26 1.70 -13.31
N GLY A 175 9.48 2.16 -14.29
CA GLY A 175 9.89 3.09 -15.34
C GLY A 175 9.32 2.69 -16.70
N GLN A 176 9.56 3.52 -17.72
CA GLN A 176 9.01 3.34 -19.07
C GLN A 176 9.32 1.96 -19.69
N PHE A 177 10.51 1.41 -19.43
CA PHE A 177 10.98 0.14 -20.00
C PHE A 177 10.84 -1.04 -19.04
N LEU A 178 10.21 -0.85 -17.89
CA LEU A 178 10.01 -1.86 -16.84
C LEU A 178 8.53 -1.88 -16.45
N PRO A 179 7.64 -2.34 -17.35
CA PRO A 179 6.19 -2.28 -17.14
C PRO A 179 5.69 -3.20 -16.02
N GLY A 180 6.44 -4.23 -15.63
CA GLY A 180 6.01 -5.15 -14.59
C GLY A 180 4.81 -5.99 -15.02
N GLY A 181 3.87 -6.18 -14.08
CA GLY A 181 2.60 -6.87 -14.33
C GLY A 181 2.59 -8.36 -13.98
N GLN A 182 3.74 -8.98 -13.71
CA GLN A 182 3.80 -10.35 -13.23
C GLN A 182 3.38 -10.46 -11.76
N ILE A 183 2.80 -11.60 -11.39
CA ILE A 183 2.42 -11.87 -9.99
C ILE A 183 3.68 -11.97 -9.13
N GLN A 184 3.72 -11.11 -8.14
CA GLN A 184 4.74 -11.01 -7.11
C GLN A 184 4.11 -11.39 -5.76
N LYS A 185 4.90 -12.03 -4.92
CA LYS A 185 4.60 -12.34 -3.52
C LYS A 185 5.65 -11.69 -2.64
N PHE A 186 5.20 -11.14 -1.52
CA PHE A 186 6.05 -10.71 -0.42
C PHE A 186 5.79 -11.58 0.80
N VAL A 187 6.87 -12.17 1.31
CA VAL A 187 6.92 -12.93 2.55
C VAL A 187 7.81 -12.18 3.53
N LEU A 188 7.27 -11.85 4.71
CA LEU A 188 7.98 -11.02 5.68
C LEU A 188 9.16 -11.75 6.34
N SER A 189 8.92 -12.98 6.81
CA SER A 189 9.93 -13.80 7.47
C SER A 189 10.68 -14.66 6.47
N LEU A 190 12.02 -14.61 6.49
CA LEU A 190 12.82 -15.49 5.66
C LEU A 190 12.80 -16.94 6.17
N GLU A 191 12.41 -17.19 7.43
CA GLU A 191 12.30 -18.54 8.00
C GLU A 191 11.13 -19.34 7.42
N ASP A 192 10.19 -18.64 6.77
CA ASP A 192 9.05 -19.24 6.08
C ASP A 192 9.41 -19.68 4.65
N LEU A 193 10.64 -19.43 4.20
CA LEU A 193 11.16 -19.91 2.92
C LEU A 193 11.96 -21.18 3.14
N MET A 194 11.37 -22.30 2.71
CA MET A 194 11.88 -23.67 2.86
C MET A 194 12.57 -24.12 1.56
N PRO A 195 13.78 -24.70 1.66
CA PRO A 195 14.61 -25.08 0.52
C PRO A 195 14.07 -26.27 -0.28
#